data_AF-A0A920QQ03-F1
#
_entry.id   AF-A0A920QQ03-F1
#
_cell.length_a   1.000
_cell.length_b   1.000
_cell.length_c   1.000
_cell.angle_alpha   90.00
_cell.angle_beta   90.00
_cell.angle_gamma   90.00
#
_symmetry.space_group_name_H-M   'P 1'
#
loop_
_entity.id
_entity.type
_entity.pdbx_description
1 polymer ?
#
loop_
_entity_poly.entity_id
_entity_poly.type
_entity_poly.pdbx_seq_one_letter_code
_entity_poly.pdbx_strand_id
1 'polypeptide(L)'
;MRRINRTNHKLITMPEPQTNPMSRRDLLKTTSVATAGLLAGSATARAKSKRTNGADPFRYCLNMSTIRGQNLSVTEEIDVAAKAGYSGIEPWWAS
;
A
#
# COMPACT_ATOMS: atom_id res chain seq x y z
N MET A 1 -25.29 10.80 -51.60
CA MET A 1 -25.30 10.76 -50.12
C MET A 1 -25.57 9.33 -49.65
N ARG A 2 -24.69 8.74 -48.83
CA ARG A 2 -24.83 7.37 -48.30
C ARG A 2 -25.67 7.39 -47.03
N ARG A 3 -26.81 6.67 -47.03
CA ARG A 3 -27.59 6.35 -45.81
C ARG A 3 -26.75 5.44 -44.93
N ILE A 4 -26.46 5.85 -43.71
CA ILE A 4 -25.78 5.03 -42.71
C ILE A 4 -26.86 4.33 -41.88
N ASN A 5 -26.99 3.02 -42.04
CA ASN A 5 -27.87 2.18 -41.22
C ASN A 5 -27.27 2.04 -39.81
N ARG A 6 -28.04 2.46 -38.80
CA ARG A 6 -27.67 2.32 -37.38
C ARG A 6 -28.02 0.90 -36.93
N THR A 7 -27.01 0.05 -36.79
CA THR A 7 -27.13 -1.32 -36.31
C THR A 7 -27.50 -1.33 -34.82
N ASN A 8 -28.58 -2.04 -34.45
CA ASN A 8 -29.02 -2.22 -33.07
C ASN A 8 -28.09 -3.20 -32.33
N HIS A 9 -27.24 -2.68 -31.44
CA HIS A 9 -26.48 -3.52 -30.52
C HIS A 9 -27.36 -3.85 -29.30
N LYS A 10 -27.90 -5.08 -29.29
CA LYS A 10 -28.58 -5.69 -28.14
C LYS A 10 -27.58 -5.81 -26.98
N LEU A 11 -27.73 -4.98 -25.94
CA LEU A 11 -26.93 -5.09 -24.72
C LEU A 11 -27.22 -6.45 -24.07
N ILE A 12 -26.18 -7.26 -23.92
CA ILE A 12 -26.22 -8.50 -23.15
C ILE A 12 -26.07 -8.06 -21.68
N THR A 13 -27.15 -8.12 -20.90
CA THR A 13 -27.09 -7.95 -19.44
C THR A 13 -26.26 -9.09 -18.86
N MET A 14 -25.10 -8.77 -18.28
CA MET A 14 -24.37 -9.73 -17.44
C MET A 14 -25.04 -9.81 -16.06
N PRO A 15 -25.16 -10.99 -15.45
CA PRO A 15 -25.66 -11.09 -14.08
C PRO A 15 -24.72 -10.34 -13.12
N GLU A 16 -25.31 -9.60 -12.20
CA GLU A 16 -24.58 -8.84 -11.18
C GLU A 16 -23.79 -9.79 -10.28
N PRO A 17 -22.47 -9.56 -10.07
CA PRO A 17 -21.71 -10.36 -9.13
C PRO A 17 -22.25 -10.13 -7.72
N GLN A 18 -22.72 -11.20 -7.08
CA GLN A 18 -23.14 -11.17 -5.69
C GLN A 18 -21.91 -10.92 -4.81
N THR A 19 -21.65 -9.66 -4.47
CA THR A 19 -20.58 -9.30 -3.53
C THR A 19 -21.08 -9.56 -2.11
N ASN A 20 -20.61 -10.64 -1.49
CA ASN A 20 -20.89 -10.87 -0.07
C ASN A 20 -20.12 -9.80 0.74
N PRO A 21 -20.78 -8.87 1.46
CA PRO A 21 -20.12 -7.73 2.07
C PRO A 21 -19.53 -8.13 3.43
N MET A 22 -18.60 -9.08 3.44
CA MET A 22 -17.78 -9.28 4.64
C MET A 22 -16.71 -8.19 4.67
N SER A 23 -16.86 -7.21 5.57
CA SER A 23 -15.82 -6.22 5.79
C SER A 23 -14.57 -6.90 6.36
N ARG A 24 -13.38 -6.45 5.95
CA ARG A 24 -12.10 -6.89 6.56
C ARG A 24 -12.14 -6.77 8.09
N ARG A 25 -12.88 -5.79 8.60
CA ARG A 25 -13.05 -5.52 10.02
C ARG A 25 -13.91 -6.56 10.73
N ASP A 26 -14.84 -7.20 10.04
CA ASP A 26 -15.67 -8.28 10.60
C ASP A 26 -14.90 -9.59 10.64
N LEU A 27 -14.06 -9.86 9.62
CA LEU A 27 -13.13 -11.00 9.64
C LEU A 27 -12.18 -10.97 10.85
N LEU A 28 -11.65 -9.78 11.18
CA LEU A 28 -10.76 -9.55 12.33
C LEU A 28 -11.48 -9.74 13.68
N LYS A 29 -12.78 -9.45 13.77
CA LYS A 29 -13.56 -9.67 14.99
C LYS A 29 -13.85 -11.15 15.21
N THR A 30 -14.10 -11.91 14.15
CA THR A 30 -14.43 -13.34 14.25
C THR A 30 -13.21 -14.19 14.62
N THR A 31 -11.98 -13.69 14.42
CA THR A 31 -10.74 -14.43 14.70
C THR A 31 -10.33 -14.46 16.18
N SER A 32 -11.03 -13.74 17.08
CA SER A 32 -10.64 -13.65 18.50
C SER A 32 -10.90 -14.92 19.31
N VAL A 33 -11.73 -15.86 18.83
CA VAL A 33 -12.15 -17.05 19.60
C VAL A 33 -11.17 -18.23 19.50
N ALA A 34 -10.14 -18.16 18.65
CA ALA A 34 -9.15 -19.23 18.44
C ALA A 34 -7.75 -18.94 19.04
N THR A 35 -7.65 -18.08 20.06
CA THR A 35 -6.35 -17.57 20.55
C THR A 35 -5.63 -18.45 21.58
N ALA A 36 -6.25 -19.50 22.14
CA ALA A 36 -5.57 -20.36 23.11
C ALA A 36 -4.47 -21.25 22.48
N GLY A 37 -4.55 -21.56 21.19
CA GLY A 37 -3.56 -22.40 20.48
C GLY A 37 -2.54 -21.62 19.63
N LEU A 38 -2.74 -20.31 19.39
CA LEU A 38 -1.97 -19.56 18.38
C LEU A 38 -0.78 -18.78 18.94
N LEU A 39 -0.66 -18.66 20.26
CA LEU A 39 0.47 -17.98 20.90
C LEU A 39 1.78 -18.79 20.83
N ALA A 40 1.72 -20.09 20.55
CA ALA A 40 2.91 -20.93 20.40
C ALA A 40 3.53 -20.90 18.98
N GLY A 41 2.83 -20.33 17.98
CA GLY A 41 3.23 -20.44 16.56
C GLY A 41 3.54 -19.11 15.87
N SER A 42 3.29 -17.97 16.51
CA SER A 42 3.55 -16.65 15.91
C SER A 42 5.00 -16.23 16.13
N ALA A 43 5.92 -16.98 15.50
CA ALA A 43 7.24 -16.46 15.21
C ALA A 43 7.04 -15.20 14.35
N THR A 44 7.32 -14.04 14.92
CA THR A 44 7.40 -12.80 14.15
C THR A 44 8.45 -13.02 13.08
N ALA A 45 8.01 -13.21 11.83
CA ALA A 45 8.91 -13.28 10.69
C ALA A 45 9.55 -11.90 10.55
N ARG A 46 10.68 -11.70 11.24
CA ARG A 46 11.51 -10.52 11.06
C ARG A 46 12.07 -10.62 9.66
N ALA A 47 11.50 -9.84 8.74
CA ALA A 47 12.04 -9.73 7.39
C ALA A 47 13.51 -9.28 7.50
N LYS A 48 14.43 -10.23 7.30
CA LYS A 48 15.85 -9.93 7.25
C LYS A 48 16.07 -9.20 5.94
N SER A 49 16.32 -7.89 6.03
CA SER A 49 16.76 -7.10 4.88
C SER A 49 18.02 -7.78 4.33
N LYS A 50 17.89 -8.41 3.16
CA LYS A 50 19.02 -8.98 2.42
C LYS A 50 19.77 -7.80 1.82
N ARG A 51 20.52 -7.06 2.64
CA ARG A 51 21.51 -6.12 2.13
C ARG A 51 22.53 -6.96 1.37
N THR A 52 22.53 -6.83 0.05
CA THR A 52 23.62 -7.35 -0.76
C THR A 52 24.88 -6.64 -0.30
N ASN A 53 25.98 -7.36 -0.09
CA ASN A 53 27.27 -6.76 0.32
C ASN A 53 27.89 -5.82 -0.75
N GLY A 54 27.15 -5.49 -1.81
CA GLY A 54 27.50 -4.50 -2.82
C GLY A 54 26.55 -3.30 -2.73
N ALA A 55 27.06 -2.11 -3.03
CA ALA A 55 26.25 -0.90 -3.17
C ALA A 55 25.14 -1.15 -4.20
N ASP A 56 23.91 -0.79 -3.84
CA ASP A 56 22.78 -0.83 -4.77
C ASP A 56 23.13 0.02 -6.00
N PRO A 57 22.96 -0.47 -7.24
CA PRO A 57 23.18 0.33 -8.43
C PRO A 57 22.29 1.57 -8.51
N PHE A 58 21.17 1.59 -7.76
CA PHE A 58 20.22 2.70 -7.73
C PHE A 58 20.23 3.45 -6.39
N ARG A 59 19.90 4.74 -6.46
CA ARG A 59 19.68 5.58 -5.29
C ARG A 59 18.18 5.78 -5.10
N TYR A 60 17.70 5.51 -3.90
CA TYR A 60 16.29 5.70 -3.56
C TYR A 60 16.06 7.09 -2.97
N CYS A 61 15.02 7.75 -3.46
CA CYS A 61 14.56 9.05 -2.99
C CYS A 61 13.20 8.87 -2.29
N LEU A 62 13.01 9.49 -1.12
CA LEU A 62 11.72 9.46 -0.43
C LEU A 62 10.87 10.67 -0.84
N ASN A 63 9.63 10.41 -1.25
CA ASN A 63 8.62 11.46 -1.40
C ASN A 63 8.13 11.89 0.00
N MET A 64 8.46 13.11 0.43
CA MET A 64 8.14 13.58 1.79
C MET A 64 6.62 13.69 2.06
N SER A 65 5.76 13.74 1.04
CA SER A 65 4.29 13.67 1.24
C SER A 65 3.84 12.37 1.95
N THR A 66 4.66 11.33 1.89
CA THR A 66 4.45 10.05 2.60
C THR A 66 4.48 10.19 4.12
N ILE A 67 5.24 11.16 4.65
CA ILE A 67 5.47 11.32 6.10
C ILE A 67 4.94 12.65 6.67
N ARG A 68 4.36 13.52 5.84
CA ARG A 68 3.83 14.84 6.24
C ARG A 68 2.82 14.78 7.40
N GLY A 69 2.09 13.67 7.56
CA GLY A 69 1.09 13.51 8.62
C GLY A 69 1.66 13.35 10.05
N GLN A 70 2.99 13.28 10.21
CA GLN A 70 3.64 13.03 11.50
C GLN A 70 3.97 14.32 12.27
N ASN A 71 3.60 15.50 11.75
CA ASN A 71 3.83 16.81 12.36
C ASN A 71 5.31 17.03 12.78
N LEU A 72 6.21 16.62 11.90
CA LEU A 72 7.66 16.73 12.07
C LEU A 72 8.15 18.05 11.48
N SER A 73 9.21 18.61 12.06
CA SER A 73 9.98 19.66 11.40
C SER A 73 10.71 19.11 10.15
N VAL A 74 11.12 19.98 9.25
CA VAL A 74 11.84 19.59 8.01
C VAL A 74 13.10 18.78 8.32
N THR A 75 13.87 19.15 9.34
CA THR A 75 15.07 18.42 9.75
C THR A 75 14.73 17.02 10.26
N GLU A 76 13.64 16.89 11.00
CA GLU A 76 13.17 15.58 11.49
C GLU A 76 12.68 14.68 10.34
N GLU A 77 12.01 15.23 9.34
CA GLU A 77 11.64 14.49 8.11
C GLU A 77 12.88 13.96 7.37
N ILE A 78 13.94 14.79 7.25
CA ILE A 78 15.22 14.40 6.66
C ILE A 78 15.87 13.27 7.47
N ASP A 79 15.91 13.41 8.80
CA ASP A 79 16.48 12.40 9.69
C ASP A 79 15.74 11.07 9.59
N VAL A 80 14.41 11.10 9.49
CA VAL A 80 13.59 9.90 9.29
C VAL A 80 13.90 9.24 7.95
N ALA A 81 14.01 10.02 6.87
CA ALA A 81 14.37 9.51 5.55
C ALA A 81 15.76 8.83 5.54
N ALA A 82 16.76 9.47 6.16
CA ALA A 82 18.11 8.93 6.29
C ALA A 82 18.14 7.65 7.13
N LYS A 83 17.45 7.63 8.29
CA LYS A 83 17.32 6.43 9.15
C LYS A 83 16.61 5.28 8.44
N ALA A 84 15.65 5.57 7.58
CA ALA A 84 14.96 4.59 6.74
C ALA A 84 15.82 4.05 5.58
N GLY A 85 16.99 4.64 5.33
CA GLY A 85 17.94 4.20 4.30
C GLY A 85 17.75 4.88 2.94
N TYR A 86 16.93 5.93 2.86
CA TYR A 86 16.84 6.74 1.66
C TYR A 86 18.08 7.60 1.48
N SER A 87 18.51 7.71 0.23
CA SER A 87 19.69 8.47 -0.16
C SER A 87 19.38 9.87 -0.66
N GLY A 88 18.10 10.20 -0.84
CA GLY A 88 17.61 11.50 -1.29
C GLY A 88 16.20 11.73 -0.79
N ILE A 89 15.76 12.99 -0.88
CA ILE A 89 14.42 13.43 -0.54
C ILE A 89 13.83 14.31 -1.64
N GLU A 90 12.50 14.31 -1.78
CA GLU A 90 11.76 15.28 -2.57
C GLU A 90 11.14 16.33 -1.63
N PRO A 91 11.81 17.48 -1.41
CA PRO A 91 11.28 18.51 -0.53
C PRO A 91 10.03 19.15 -1.13
N TRP A 92 9.01 19.36 -0.30
CA TRP A 92 7.81 20.12 -0.67
C TRP A 92 7.77 21.40 0.16
N TRP A 93 7.51 22.53 -0.48
CA TRP A 93 7.17 23.75 0.25
C TRP A 93 5.79 23.56 0.86
N ALA A 94 5.69 23.60 2.19
CA ALA A 94 4.41 23.86 2.85
C ALA A 94 4.15 25.36 2.69
N SER A 95 3.35 25.71 1.68
CA SER A 95 2.79 27.04 1.50
C SER A 95 1.71 27.32 2.54
#